data_AF-A0A8H7HPB3-F1
#
_entry.id   AF-A0A8H7HPB3-F1
#
_cell.length_a   1.000
_cell.length_b   1.000
_cell.length_c   1.000
_cell.angle_alpha   90.00
_cell.angle_beta   90.00
_cell.angle_gamma   90.00
#
_symmetry.space_group_name_H-M   'P 1'
#
loop_
_entity.id
_entity.type
_entity.pdbx_description
1 polymer ?
#
loop_
_entity_poly.entity_id
_entity_poly.type
_entity_poly.pdbx_seq_one_letter_code
_entity_poly.pdbx_strand_id
1 'polypeptide(L)'
;MISLEVSTEPLSQALRSASAAHDVIVKLAKKNDQPVFSFEAETESRQGKKMMVTHDVRITVMKAVEIEQVKEPLCPPPDLHIILPPLKELRTIVEHMQRLSDVLAISATPRGELVLAIQTDDVRVSTTWENCQRPTVEGEAPNPDHENNPDQKYGALVAVKSLIKFLTCHMFSNSTVASICANFCVIMYVYIGSVTDTGGVITFYIPARLDDVE
;
A
#
# COMPACT_ATOMS: atom_id res chain seq x y z
N MET A 1 16.83 -19.66 3.78
CA MET A 1 15.87 -18.73 3.14
C MET A 1 16.13 -18.79 1.65
N ILE A 2 15.09 -18.98 0.84
CA ILE A 2 15.20 -18.95 -0.63
C ILE A 2 14.59 -17.63 -1.07
N SER A 3 15.38 -16.80 -1.75
CA SER A 3 14.91 -15.51 -2.24
C SER A 3 14.75 -15.56 -3.75
N LEU A 4 13.62 -15.08 -4.22
CA LEU A 4 13.18 -15.24 -5.60
C LEU A 4 12.67 -13.90 -6.12
N GLU A 5 13.06 -13.56 -7.33
CA GLU A 5 12.46 -12.48 -8.09
C GLU A 5 11.49 -13.07 -9.12
N VAL A 6 10.31 -12.45 -9.23
CA VAL A 6 9.27 -12.89 -10.16
C VAL A 6 8.63 -11.67 -10.81
N SER A 7 8.38 -11.75 -12.11
CA SER A 7 7.65 -10.70 -12.81
C SER A 7 6.18 -10.71 -12.39
N THR A 8 5.65 -9.53 -12.08
CA THR A 8 4.28 -9.36 -11.57
C THR A 8 3.21 -9.69 -12.60
N GLU A 9 3.45 -9.44 -13.89
CA GLU A 9 2.44 -9.66 -14.93
C GLU A 9 2.17 -11.17 -15.17
N PRO A 10 3.17 -12.03 -15.43
CA PRO A 10 2.95 -13.46 -15.58
C PRO A 10 2.40 -14.10 -14.29
N LEU A 11 2.86 -13.64 -13.12
CA LEU A 11 2.34 -14.07 -11.83
C LEU A 11 0.85 -13.73 -11.69
N SER A 12 0.47 -12.49 -12.01
CA SER A 12 -0.92 -12.06 -11.95
C SER A 12 -1.79 -12.83 -12.93
N GLN A 13 -1.31 -13.12 -14.13
CA GLN A 13 -2.02 -13.95 -15.10
C GLN A 13 -2.23 -15.38 -14.59
N ALA A 14 -1.20 -16.00 -14.00
CA ALA A 14 -1.31 -17.32 -13.40
C ALA A 14 -2.35 -17.34 -12.27
N LEU A 15 -2.32 -16.35 -11.36
CA LEU A 15 -3.29 -16.22 -10.26
C LEU A 15 -4.71 -15.98 -10.76
N ARG A 16 -4.92 -15.14 -11.79
CA ARG A 16 -6.23 -14.92 -12.41
C ARG A 16 -6.81 -16.19 -13.01
N SER A 17 -5.97 -17.04 -13.61
CA SER A 17 -6.43 -18.33 -14.16
C SER A 17 -6.90 -19.31 -13.07
N ALA A 18 -6.35 -19.17 -11.86
CA ALA A 18 -6.64 -20.01 -10.71
C ALA A 18 -7.72 -19.42 -9.80
N SER A 19 -8.28 -18.24 -10.11
CA SER A 19 -9.19 -17.51 -9.20
C SER A 19 -10.53 -18.22 -8.97
N ALA A 20 -10.94 -19.10 -9.89
CA ALA A 20 -12.14 -19.91 -9.78
C ALA A 20 -11.88 -21.32 -9.20
N ALA A 21 -10.61 -21.65 -8.91
CA ALA A 21 -10.25 -22.93 -8.31
C ALA A 21 -10.54 -22.94 -6.80
N HIS A 22 -10.89 -24.09 -6.25
CA HIS A 22 -11.03 -24.25 -4.80
C HIS A 22 -9.67 -24.35 -4.11
N ASP A 23 -8.74 -25.09 -4.73
CA ASP A 23 -7.39 -25.30 -4.23
C ASP A 23 -6.36 -24.94 -5.31
N VAL A 24 -5.30 -24.27 -4.87
CA VAL A 24 -4.16 -23.91 -5.70
C VAL A 24 -2.88 -24.36 -5.01
N ILE A 25 -2.13 -25.25 -5.66
CA ILE A 25 -0.84 -25.72 -5.18
C ILE A 25 0.25 -24.96 -5.94
N VAL A 26 1.09 -24.23 -5.22
CA VAL A 26 2.25 -23.53 -5.79
C VAL A 26 3.50 -24.35 -5.49
N LYS A 27 4.20 -24.79 -6.54
CA LYS A 27 5.42 -25.59 -6.43
C LYS A 27 6.60 -24.83 -6.99
N LEU A 28 7.72 -24.87 -6.29
CA LEU A 28 9.01 -24.51 -6.85
C LEU A 28 9.53 -25.68 -7.69
N ALA A 29 9.74 -25.47 -8.99
CA ALA A 29 10.15 -26.53 -9.91
C ALA A 29 11.27 -26.05 -10.86
N LYS A 30 11.92 -27.00 -11.53
CA LYS A 30 12.89 -26.75 -12.60
C LYS A 30 12.39 -27.39 -13.88
N LYS A 31 12.03 -26.59 -14.89
CA LYS A 31 11.52 -27.05 -16.20
C LYS A 31 12.43 -26.53 -17.32
N ASN A 32 12.86 -27.43 -18.20
CA ASN A 32 13.79 -27.10 -19.31
C ASN A 32 15.02 -26.30 -18.83
N ASP A 33 15.62 -26.75 -17.72
CA ASP A 33 16.76 -26.12 -17.05
C ASP A 33 16.49 -24.72 -16.45
N GLN A 34 15.24 -24.24 -16.47
CA GLN A 34 14.85 -22.94 -15.88
C GLN A 34 14.05 -23.13 -14.59
N PRO A 35 14.33 -22.35 -13.53
CA PRO A 35 13.52 -22.35 -12.32
C PRO A 35 12.17 -21.66 -12.58
N VAL A 36 11.09 -22.25 -12.07
CA VAL A 36 9.71 -21.76 -12.24
C VAL A 36 8.89 -21.96 -10.97
N PHE A 37 7.90 -21.09 -10.77
CA PHE A 37 6.73 -21.39 -9.95
C PHE A 37 5.67 -22.08 -10.81
N SER A 38 5.35 -23.32 -10.48
CA SER A 38 4.27 -24.09 -11.09
C SER A 38 3.02 -23.95 -10.24
N PHE A 39 2.02 -23.23 -10.76
CA PHE A 39 0.70 -23.08 -10.17
C PHE A 39 -0.19 -24.19 -10.71
N GLU A 40 -0.61 -25.11 -9.86
CA GLU A 40 -1.55 -26.18 -10.18
C GLU A 40 -2.89 -25.90 -9.52
N ALA A 41 -3.93 -25.72 -10.32
CA ALA A 41 -5.26 -25.36 -9.86
C ALA A 41 -6.32 -26.32 -10.44
N GLU A 42 -7.14 -26.92 -9.57
CA GLU A 42 -8.30 -27.72 -10.01
C GLU A 42 -9.49 -26.77 -10.25
N THR A 43 -9.95 -26.70 -11.49
CA THR A 43 -11.05 -25.85 -11.92
C THR A 43 -12.14 -26.66 -12.61
N GLU A 44 -13.31 -26.06 -12.83
CA GLU A 44 -14.45 -26.67 -13.49
C GLU A 44 -14.76 -25.90 -14.79
N SER A 45 -14.93 -26.64 -15.88
CA SER A 45 -15.35 -26.04 -17.15
C SER A 45 -16.80 -25.58 -17.10
N ARG A 46 -17.23 -24.76 -18.06
CA ARG A 46 -18.65 -24.34 -18.20
C ARG A 46 -19.64 -25.50 -18.32
N GLN A 47 -19.17 -26.70 -18.67
CA GLN A 47 -19.98 -27.92 -18.79
C GLN A 47 -19.89 -28.83 -17.55
N GLY A 48 -19.31 -28.36 -16.45
CA GLY A 48 -19.20 -29.13 -15.20
C GLY A 48 -18.05 -30.16 -15.19
N LYS A 49 -17.11 -30.08 -16.14
CA LYS A 49 -16.00 -31.01 -16.22
C LYS A 49 -14.81 -30.49 -15.42
N LYS A 50 -14.33 -31.28 -14.45
CA LYS A 50 -13.09 -31.01 -13.71
C LYS A 50 -11.88 -31.00 -14.65
N MET A 51 -11.03 -29.99 -14.49
CA MET A 51 -9.82 -29.77 -15.27
C MET A 51 -8.69 -29.30 -14.35
N MET A 52 -7.47 -29.76 -14.61
CA MET A 52 -6.29 -29.24 -13.93
C MET A 52 -5.61 -28.22 -14.83
N VAL A 53 -5.49 -26.99 -14.34
CA VAL A 53 -4.77 -25.90 -15.00
C VAL A 53 -3.40 -25.79 -14.37
N THR A 54 -2.35 -25.83 -15.20
CA THR A 54 -0.97 -25.63 -14.76
C THR A 54 -0.37 -24.41 -15.45
N HIS A 55 0.09 -23.44 -14.68
CA HIS A 55 0.85 -22.30 -15.18
C HIS A 55 2.26 -22.28 -14.59
N ASP A 56 3.25 -22.21 -15.48
CA ASP A 56 4.65 -22.08 -15.10
C ASP A 56 5.09 -20.62 -15.25
N VAL A 57 5.36 -19.99 -14.12
CA VAL A 57 5.89 -18.62 -14.05
C VAL A 57 7.39 -18.68 -13.83
N ARG A 58 8.17 -18.13 -14.76
CA ARG A 58 9.63 -18.04 -14.60
C ARG A 58 9.99 -17.19 -13.39
N ILE A 59 11.02 -17.63 -12.68
CA ILE A 59 11.58 -16.92 -11.53
C ILE A 59 13.09 -16.81 -11.68
N THR A 60 13.67 -15.84 -10.99
CA THR A 60 15.11 -15.68 -10.86
C THR A 60 15.50 -15.98 -9.42
N VAL A 61 16.45 -16.89 -9.22
CA VAL A 61 16.98 -17.17 -7.87
C VAL A 61 17.98 -16.09 -7.53
N MET A 62 17.68 -15.33 -6.47
CA MET A 62 18.49 -14.20 -6.04
C MET A 62 19.62 -14.67 -5.13
N LYS A 63 20.80 -14.08 -5.28
CA LYS A 63 21.93 -14.31 -4.37
C LYS A 63 21.72 -13.56 -3.06
N ALA A 64 22.28 -14.07 -1.97
CA ALA A 64 22.17 -13.43 -0.66
C ALA A 64 22.63 -11.95 -0.68
N VAL A 65 23.72 -11.65 -1.39
CA VAL A 65 24.26 -10.29 -1.53
C VAL A 65 23.29 -9.32 -2.24
N GLU A 66 22.54 -9.80 -3.23
CA GLU A 66 21.56 -8.98 -3.95
C GLU A 66 20.36 -8.67 -3.05
N ILE A 67 19.98 -9.61 -2.18
CA ILE A 67 18.89 -9.43 -1.21
C ILE A 67 19.28 -8.51 -0.06
N GLU A 68 20.54 -8.50 0.36
CA GLU A 68 21.02 -7.54 1.36
C GLU A 68 20.88 -6.07 0.90
N GLN A 69 20.73 -5.82 -0.40
CA GLN A 69 20.45 -4.50 -0.96
C GLN A 69 18.95 -4.17 -0.99
N VAL A 70 18.07 -5.18 -0.94
CA VAL A 70 16.62 -5.01 -0.88
C VAL A 70 16.20 -4.86 0.58
N LYS A 71 16.34 -3.65 1.10
CA LYS A 71 15.93 -3.28 2.46
C LYS A 71 14.79 -2.30 2.43
N GLU A 72 14.03 -2.26 3.52
CA GLU A 72 13.04 -1.22 3.72
C GLU A 72 13.71 0.17 3.65
N PRO A 73 13.03 1.18 3.07
CA PRO A 73 13.53 2.54 3.06
C PRO A 73 13.82 3.02 4.48
N LEU A 74 14.94 3.72 4.66
CA LEU A 74 15.22 4.40 5.92
C LEU A 74 14.29 5.60 6.03
N CYS A 75 13.39 5.55 7.00
CA CYS A 75 12.47 6.64 7.32
C CYS A 75 12.77 7.19 8.73
N PRO A 76 12.59 8.50 8.96
CA PRO A 76 12.61 9.03 10.32
C PRO A 76 11.44 8.46 11.14
N PRO A 77 11.46 8.60 12.47
CA PRO A 77 10.29 8.31 13.29
C PRO A 77 9.07 9.09 12.79
N PRO A 78 7.90 8.46 12.63
CA PRO A 78 6.69 9.18 12.26
C PRO A 78 6.31 10.22 13.32
N ASP A 79 5.86 11.39 12.88
CA ASP A 79 5.35 12.43 13.77
C ASP A 79 3.92 12.12 14.24
N LEU A 80 3.14 11.45 13.40
CA LEU A 80 1.74 11.18 13.67
C LEU A 80 1.24 9.91 12.98
N HIS A 81 0.43 9.13 13.70
CA HIS A 81 -0.30 7.99 13.20
C HIS A 81 -1.82 8.28 13.15
N ILE A 82 -2.48 7.90 12.06
CA ILE A 82 -3.91 8.08 11.87
C ILE A 82 -4.52 6.92 11.08
N ILE A 83 -5.69 6.44 11.51
CA ILE A 83 -6.49 5.47 10.75
C ILE A 83 -7.20 6.24 9.64
N LEU A 84 -6.99 5.80 8.40
CA LEU A 84 -7.61 6.45 7.25
C LEU A 84 -9.13 6.22 7.21
N PRO A 85 -9.92 7.21 6.74
CA PRO A 85 -11.32 7.01 6.41
C PRO A 85 -11.48 6.01 5.24
N PRO A 86 -12.72 5.61 4.86
CA PRO A 86 -12.94 4.60 3.84
C PRO A 86 -12.16 4.86 2.54
N LEU A 87 -11.26 3.94 2.20
CA LEU A 87 -10.31 4.11 1.09
C LEU A 87 -10.98 4.35 -0.27
N LYS A 88 -12.17 3.80 -0.48
CA LYS A 88 -12.96 4.02 -1.70
C LYS A 88 -13.40 5.48 -1.85
N GLU A 89 -13.78 6.12 -0.75
CA GLU A 89 -14.19 7.52 -0.74
C GLU A 89 -12.97 8.43 -0.95
N LEU A 90 -11.87 8.16 -0.22
CA LEU A 90 -10.59 8.82 -0.43
C LEU A 90 -10.15 8.76 -1.89
N ARG A 91 -10.22 7.56 -2.50
CA ARG A 91 -9.86 7.36 -3.91
C ARG A 91 -10.67 8.26 -4.84
N THR A 92 -11.98 8.29 -4.67
CA THR A 92 -12.88 9.10 -5.50
C THR A 92 -12.50 10.58 -5.44
N ILE A 93 -12.17 11.09 -4.25
CA ILE A 93 -11.78 12.48 -4.05
C ILE A 93 -10.40 12.76 -4.66
N VAL A 94 -9.44 11.87 -4.44
CA VAL A 94 -8.09 12.01 -5.00
C VAL A 94 -8.10 11.94 -6.54
N GLU A 95 -8.93 11.09 -7.14
CA GLU A 95 -9.13 11.03 -8.60
C GLU A 95 -9.74 12.34 -9.16
N HIS A 96 -10.58 13.02 -8.38
CA HIS A 96 -11.08 14.34 -8.74
C HIS A 96 -9.99 15.42 -8.65
N MET A 97 -9.20 15.39 -7.57
CA MET A 97 -8.07 16.31 -7.37
C MET A 97 -6.97 16.11 -8.42
N GLN A 98 -6.77 14.88 -8.90
CA GLN A 98 -5.80 14.56 -9.96
C GLN A 98 -6.03 15.35 -11.26
N ARG A 99 -7.29 15.70 -11.56
CA ARG A 99 -7.62 16.49 -12.76
C ARG A 99 -7.15 17.95 -12.67
N LEU A 100 -6.81 18.40 -11.46
CA LEU A 100 -6.44 19.78 -11.15
C LEU A 100 -4.95 19.91 -10.84
N SER A 101 -4.35 18.92 -10.16
CA SER A 101 -2.91 18.92 -9.83
C SER A 101 -2.33 17.51 -9.80
N ASP A 102 -1.05 17.38 -10.16
CA ASP A 102 -0.27 16.16 -10.00
C ASP A 102 0.31 15.98 -8.57
N VAL A 103 0.22 17.02 -7.73
CA VAL A 103 0.73 17.07 -6.35
C VAL A 103 -0.42 17.32 -5.38
N LEU A 104 -0.43 16.58 -4.27
CA LEU A 104 -1.44 16.68 -3.21
C LEU A 104 -0.76 16.72 -1.84
N ALA A 105 -1.18 17.66 -1.01
CA ALA A 105 -0.83 17.72 0.40
C ALA A 105 -1.71 16.73 1.17
N ILE A 106 -1.08 15.76 1.83
CA ILE A 106 -1.73 14.92 2.84
C ILE A 106 -1.20 15.34 4.20
N SER A 107 -2.09 15.69 5.11
CA SER A 107 -1.74 16.12 6.46
C SER A 107 -2.73 15.61 7.48
N ALA A 108 -2.30 15.43 8.71
CA ALA A 108 -3.18 15.14 9.82
C ALA A 108 -2.79 15.93 11.07
N THR A 109 -3.74 16.05 12.00
CA THR A 109 -3.56 16.75 13.27
C THR A 109 -3.63 15.78 14.46
N PRO A 110 -3.00 16.13 15.60
CA PRO A 110 -3.17 15.37 16.84
C PRO A 110 -4.61 15.22 17.33
N ARG A 111 -5.55 16.08 16.89
CA ARG A 111 -6.99 15.92 17.16
C ARG A 111 -7.68 14.81 16.36
N GLY A 112 -6.97 14.19 15.42
CA GLY A 112 -7.57 13.19 14.53
C GLY A 112 -8.31 13.81 13.36
N GLU A 113 -7.83 14.95 12.85
CA GLU A 113 -8.28 15.47 11.56
C GLU A 113 -7.32 15.00 10.47
N LEU A 114 -7.86 14.48 9.36
CA LEU A 114 -7.10 14.22 8.14
C LEU A 114 -7.50 15.26 7.09
N VAL A 115 -6.53 15.88 6.44
CA VAL A 115 -6.74 16.89 5.41
C VAL A 115 -5.98 16.49 4.15
N LEU A 116 -6.72 16.37 3.05
CA LEU A 116 -6.15 16.31 1.70
C LEU A 116 -6.38 17.64 1.01
N ALA A 117 -5.34 18.24 0.44
CA ALA A 117 -5.45 19.52 -0.24
C ALA A 117 -4.61 19.57 -1.50
N ILE A 118 -5.10 20.32 -2.47
CA ILE A 118 -4.36 20.72 -3.66
C ILE A 118 -4.40 22.24 -3.76
N GLN A 119 -3.32 22.81 -4.27
CA GLN A 119 -3.21 24.24 -4.53
C GLN A 119 -2.57 24.43 -5.89
N THR A 120 -3.26 25.16 -6.76
CA THR A 120 -2.77 25.66 -8.04
C THR A 120 -2.90 27.18 -8.07
N ASP A 121 -2.44 27.82 -9.15
CA ASP A 121 -2.55 29.28 -9.30
C ASP A 121 -4.00 29.77 -9.30
N ASP A 122 -4.92 28.97 -9.85
CA ASP A 122 -6.32 29.35 -10.03
C ASP A 122 -7.27 28.83 -8.94
N VAL A 123 -6.94 27.68 -8.33
CA VAL A 123 -7.88 26.96 -7.45
C VAL A 123 -7.15 26.34 -6.25
N ARG A 124 -7.78 26.48 -5.07
CA ARG A 124 -7.46 25.71 -3.88
C ARG A 124 -8.62 24.81 -3.52
N VAL A 125 -8.37 23.50 -3.45
CA VAL A 125 -9.36 22.52 -2.99
C VAL A 125 -8.81 21.82 -1.77
N SER A 126 -9.62 21.71 -0.72
CA SER A 126 -9.29 20.94 0.46
C SER A 126 -10.48 20.09 0.89
N THR A 127 -10.20 18.87 1.32
CA THR A 127 -11.16 17.97 1.94
C THR A 127 -10.64 17.57 3.31
N THR A 128 -11.50 17.72 4.31
CA THR A 128 -11.18 17.41 5.71
C THR A 128 -12.08 16.29 6.19
N TRP A 129 -11.49 15.33 6.89
CA TRP A 129 -12.18 14.31 7.65
C TRP A 129 -11.89 14.54 9.12
N GLU A 130 -12.93 14.59 9.92
CA GLU A 130 -12.86 14.81 11.36
C GLU A 130 -13.03 13.48 12.11
N ASN A 131 -12.62 13.43 13.37
CA ASN A 131 -12.80 12.27 14.26
C ASN A 131 -12.15 10.97 13.75
N CYS A 132 -11.05 11.07 13.01
CA CYS A 132 -10.26 9.91 12.62
C CYS A 132 -9.55 9.33 13.86
N GLN A 133 -9.61 8.01 14.01
CA GLN A 133 -8.97 7.33 15.13
C GLN A 133 -7.46 7.37 15.01
N ARG A 134 -6.77 7.51 16.14
CA ARG A 134 -5.31 7.38 16.22
C ARG A 134 -4.95 6.05 16.88
N PRO A 135 -4.18 5.18 16.22
CA PRO A 135 -3.74 3.95 16.84
C PRO A 135 -2.67 4.27 17.89
N THR A 136 -2.68 3.53 19.00
CA THR A 136 -1.61 3.59 20.00
C THR A 136 -0.51 2.62 19.57
N VAL A 137 0.70 3.14 19.32
CA VAL A 137 1.86 2.30 19.00
C VAL A 137 2.55 1.93 20.32
N GLU A 138 2.76 0.63 20.55
CA GLU A 138 3.47 0.16 21.74
C GLU A 138 4.91 0.70 21.76
N GLY A 139 5.30 1.37 22.85
CA GLY A 139 6.63 1.94 23.02
C GLY A 139 6.81 3.37 22.49
N GLU A 140 5.78 3.97 21.88
CA GLU A 140 5.80 5.38 21.51
C GLU A 140 5.48 6.25 22.75
N ALA A 141 6.42 7.11 23.15
CA ALA A 141 6.20 8.05 24.24
C ALA A 141 5.19 9.13 23.79
N PRO A 142 4.29 9.60 24.67
CA PRO A 142 3.43 10.73 24.36
C PRO A 142 4.28 11.93 23.95
N ASN A 143 4.03 12.46 22.75
CA ASN A 143 4.70 13.67 22.30
C ASN A 143 4.04 14.89 23.00
N PRO A 144 4.72 15.62 23.90
CA PRO A 144 4.14 16.76 24.61
C PRO A 144 3.71 17.89 23.65
N ASP A 145 4.31 17.98 22.46
CA ASP A 145 3.92 18.97 21.46
C ASP A 145 2.51 18.71 20.91
N HIS A 146 2.03 17.47 20.95
CA HIS A 146 0.66 17.13 20.56
C HIS A 146 -0.38 17.68 21.54
N GLU A 147 -0.04 17.80 22.83
CA GLU A 147 -0.90 18.42 23.84
C GLU A 147 -0.85 19.95 23.77
N ASN A 148 0.33 20.51 23.51
CA ASN A 148 0.54 21.95 23.40
C ASN A 148 -0.06 22.54 22.12
N ASN A 149 0.01 21.82 20.99
CA ASN A 149 -0.42 22.28 19.68
C ASN A 149 -1.34 21.23 18.99
N PRO A 150 -2.57 21.04 19.49
CA PRO A 150 -3.43 19.97 19.02
C PRO A 150 -3.94 20.18 17.57
N ASP A 151 -3.91 21.41 17.07
CA ASP A 151 -4.32 21.80 15.71
C ASP A 151 -3.14 21.87 14.71
N GLN A 152 -1.92 21.56 15.16
CA GLN A 152 -0.75 21.54 14.29
C GLN A 152 -0.88 20.44 13.23
N LYS A 153 -0.65 20.82 11.98
CA LYS A 153 -0.72 19.89 10.84
C LYS A 153 0.65 19.29 10.58
N TYR A 154 0.70 17.96 10.63
CA TYR A 154 1.85 17.17 10.22
C TYR A 154 1.50 16.54 8.87
N GLY A 155 2.30 16.79 7.85
CA GLY A 155 1.95 16.39 6.50
C GLY A 155 3.12 16.36 5.54
N ALA A 156 2.86 15.85 4.35
CA ALA A 156 3.79 15.81 3.24
C ALA A 156 3.06 16.07 1.93
N LEU A 157 3.76 16.71 0.98
CA LEU A 157 3.31 16.81 -0.39
C LEU A 157 3.65 15.51 -1.10
N VAL A 158 2.69 14.88 -1.76
CA VAL A 158 2.91 13.59 -2.43
C VAL A 158 2.44 13.65 -3.88
N ALA A 159 3.02 12.80 -4.73
CA ALA A 159 2.52 12.62 -6.08
C ALA A 159 1.14 11.95 -6.05
N VAL A 160 0.14 12.58 -6.66
CA VAL A 160 -1.24 12.08 -6.69
C VAL A 160 -1.31 10.68 -7.30
N LYS A 161 -0.52 10.42 -8.34
CA LYS A 161 -0.41 9.11 -8.99
C LYS A 161 0.05 8.01 -8.03
N SER A 162 0.96 8.31 -7.10
CA SER A 162 1.43 7.34 -6.09
C SER A 162 0.33 7.05 -5.07
N LEU A 163 -0.40 8.07 -4.65
CA LEU A 163 -1.52 7.91 -3.72
C LEU A 163 -2.68 7.10 -4.35
N ILE A 164 -3.04 7.36 -5.61
CA ILE A 164 -4.07 6.57 -6.32
C ILE A 164 -3.67 5.10 -6.47
N LYS A 165 -2.38 4.83 -6.78
CA LYS A 165 -1.86 3.46 -6.82
C LYS A 165 -2.07 2.75 -5.50
N PHE A 166 -1.69 3.39 -4.38
CA PHE A 166 -1.96 2.89 -3.04
C PHE A 166 -3.46 2.65 -2.80
N LEU A 167 -4.31 3.64 -3.09
CA LEU A 167 -5.75 3.58 -2.86
C LEU A 167 -6.47 2.49 -3.67
N THR A 168 -5.80 1.82 -4.61
CA THR A 168 -6.30 0.59 -5.24
C THR A 168 -6.45 -0.57 -4.25
N CYS A 169 -5.80 -0.50 -3.09
CA CYS A 169 -5.93 -1.50 -2.03
C CYS A 169 -7.32 -1.57 -1.37
N HIS A 170 -8.19 -0.57 -1.60
CA HIS A 170 -9.58 -0.60 -1.13
C HIS A 170 -10.37 -1.84 -1.57
N MET A 171 -9.90 -2.55 -2.61
CA MET A 171 -10.52 -3.79 -3.09
C MET A 171 -10.35 -4.98 -2.14
N PHE A 172 -9.38 -4.93 -1.22
CA PHE A 172 -9.03 -6.05 -0.34
C PHE A 172 -8.82 -5.66 1.12
N SER A 173 -8.81 -4.37 1.47
CA SER A 173 -8.86 -3.93 2.87
C SER A 173 -9.59 -2.59 2.98
N ASN A 174 -10.34 -2.44 4.09
CA ASN A 174 -11.06 -1.21 4.41
C ASN A 174 -10.45 -0.45 5.60
N SER A 175 -9.48 -1.04 6.31
CA SER A 175 -8.83 -0.43 7.46
C SER A 175 -7.33 -0.35 7.23
N THR A 176 -6.81 0.88 7.23
CA THR A 176 -5.39 1.15 6.99
C THR A 176 -4.90 2.24 7.93
N VAL A 177 -3.64 2.12 8.33
CA VAL A 177 -2.97 3.11 9.17
C VAL A 177 -2.00 3.90 8.31
N ALA A 178 -2.14 5.22 8.33
CA ALA A 178 -1.17 6.14 7.74
C ALA A 178 -0.26 6.67 8.86
N SER A 179 1.05 6.60 8.62
CA SER A 179 2.07 7.18 9.48
C SER A 179 2.77 8.29 8.71
N ILE A 180 2.71 9.50 9.24
CA ILE A 180 3.17 10.69 8.56
C ILE A 180 4.53 11.07 9.13
N CYS A 181 5.54 11.13 8.26
CA CYS A 181 6.82 11.76 8.54
C CYS A 181 6.81 13.11 7.83
N ALA A 182 6.63 14.20 8.59
CA ALA A 182 6.43 15.55 8.09
C ALA A 182 7.54 15.93 7.09
N ASN A 183 7.12 16.41 5.92
CA ASN A 183 8.00 16.79 4.80
C ASN A 183 8.95 15.69 4.28
N PHE A 184 8.82 14.43 4.70
CA PHE A 184 9.71 13.35 4.30
C PHE A 184 8.98 12.22 3.55
N CYS A 185 7.98 11.59 4.17
CA CYS A 185 7.19 10.55 3.53
C CYS A 185 5.89 10.25 4.28
N VAL A 186 4.98 9.55 3.61
CA VAL A 186 3.84 8.90 4.25
C VAL A 186 3.97 7.39 4.10
N ILE A 187 3.88 6.67 5.22
CA ILE A 187 3.96 5.22 5.28
C ILE A 187 2.54 4.69 5.51
N MET A 188 2.06 3.85 4.62
CA MET A 188 0.72 3.26 4.70
C MET A 188 0.81 1.78 5.02
N TYR A 189 0.19 1.38 6.13
CA TYR A 189 0.08 -0.02 6.55
C TYR A 189 -1.32 -0.55 6.21
N VAL A 190 -1.34 -1.57 5.35
CA VAL A 190 -2.55 -2.29 4.95
C VAL A 190 -2.52 -3.67 5.57
N TYR A 191 -3.37 -3.89 6.56
CA TYR A 191 -3.51 -5.20 7.19
C TYR A 191 -4.42 -6.08 6.32
N ILE A 192 -3.93 -7.27 6.00
CA ILE A 192 -4.64 -8.30 5.22
C ILE A 192 -4.97 -9.46 6.15
N GLY A 193 -6.24 -9.85 6.21
CA GLY A 193 -6.70 -11.00 6.98
C GLY A 193 -7.96 -10.73 7.79
N SER A 194 -8.44 -11.76 8.49
CA SER A 194 -9.51 -11.66 9.47
C SER A 194 -8.94 -11.26 10.84
N VAL A 195 -9.78 -10.74 11.73
CA VAL A 195 -9.43 -10.35 13.11
C VAL A 195 -8.76 -11.49 13.89
N THR A 196 -9.01 -12.74 13.51
CA THR A 196 -8.50 -13.95 14.18
C THR A 196 -7.22 -14.52 13.57
N ASP A 197 -6.82 -14.08 12.38
CA ASP A 197 -5.66 -14.61 11.68
C ASP A 197 -5.09 -13.53 10.76
N THR A 198 -4.07 -12.82 11.26
CA THR A 198 -3.42 -11.73 10.53
C THR A 198 -2.57 -12.35 9.42
N GLY A 199 -3.14 -12.43 8.21
CA GLY A 199 -2.51 -13.05 7.04
C GLY A 199 -1.27 -12.30 6.52
N GLY A 200 -1.14 -11.01 6.84
CA GLY A 200 0.06 -10.22 6.59
C GLY A 200 -0.19 -8.71 6.62
N VAL A 201 0.88 -7.93 6.46
CA VAL A 201 0.84 -6.48 6.28
C VAL A 201 1.50 -6.11 4.97
N ILE A 202 0.84 -5.25 4.18
CA ILE A 202 1.47 -4.57 3.05
C ILE A 202 1.81 -3.15 3.48
N THR A 203 3.09 -2.80 3.39
CA THR A 203 3.59 -1.46 3.70
C THR A 203 3.90 -0.72 2.41
N PHE A 204 3.31 0.45 2.22
CA PHE A 204 3.61 1.36 1.11
C PHE A 204 4.33 2.60 1.61
N TYR A 205 5.45 2.93 0.99
CA TYR A 205 6.21 4.15 1.26
C TYR A 205 5.94 5.15 0.14
N ILE A 206 5.32 6.29 0.47
CA ILE A 206 5.06 7.37 -0.47
C ILE A 206 5.99 8.54 -0.09
N PRO A 207 7.07 8.79 -0.85
CA PRO A 207 7.99 9.87 -0.54
C PRO A 207 7.33 11.23 -0.73
N ALA A 208 7.73 12.18 0.11
CA ALA A 208 7.36 13.58 -0.09
C ALA A 208 8.01 14.11 -1.37
N ARG A 209 7.29 14.92 -2.12
CA ARG A 209 7.89 15.83 -3.09
C ARG A 209 8.42 17.01 -2.28
N LEU A 210 9.72 17.22 -2.34
CA LEU A 210 10.30 18.48 -1.94
C LEU A 210 9.84 19.49 -2.98
N ASP A 211 9.15 20.52 -2.54
CA ASP A 211 8.97 21.71 -3.38
C ASP A 211 10.37 22.34 -3.50
N ASP A 212 10.93 22.32 -4.71
CA ASP A 212 12.07 23.17 -5.07
C ASP A 212 11.56 24.61 -5.07
N VAL A 213 11.41 25.20 -3.88
CA VAL A 213 11.17 26.62 -3.71
C VAL A 213 12.43 27.21 -3.10
N GLU A 214 13.27 27.74 -3.99
CA GLU A 214 14.22 28.82 -3.67
C GLU A 214 13.52 30.01 -3.02
#